data_AF-A0AAV6PDQ9-F1
#
_entry.id   AF-A0AAV6PDQ9-F1
#
_cell.length_a   1.000
_cell.length_b   1.000
_cell.length_c   1.000
_cell.angle_alpha   90.00
_cell.angle_beta   90.00
_cell.angle_gamma   90.00
#
_symmetry.space_group_name_H-M   'P 1'
#
loop_
_entity.id
_entity.type
_entity.pdbx_description
1 polymer ?
#
loop_
_entity_poly.entity_id
_entity_poly.type
_entity_poly.pdbx_seq_one_letter_code
_entity_poly.pdbx_strand_id
1 'polypeptide(L)'
;MDRVHITDVDRVHISDVDRVHISDVDRVQITDVDRVHISDVDRVQITYVDRVHISDMDRVHISDEDRVHISDVDRVHISDMDRVHISDEDRVHISDVDRVHISDVDRVHINDADRVRISDVDRVHISDVDRVHISDVDRVHISDVDRVHISDVDGVQITDVDRVHISDVDRVHISDVDRVHISDVDRVQITDVDRVHISNVDRVQITDVDRVHFSDVDRVHISDQ
;
A
#
# COMPACT_ATOMS: atom_id res chain seq x y z
N MET A 1 37.00 -5.52 3.43
CA MET A 1 35.62 -5.17 3.12
C MET A 1 35.49 -5.19 1.62
N ASP A 2 34.85 -6.24 1.14
CA ASP A 2 34.81 -6.53 -0.28
C ASP A 2 33.77 -5.62 -0.94
N ARG A 3 34.20 -4.98 -2.02
CA ARG A 3 33.35 -4.11 -2.84
C ARG A 3 33.41 -4.60 -4.26
N VAL A 4 32.25 -4.82 -4.85
CA VAL A 4 32.12 -5.31 -6.21
C VAL A 4 31.37 -4.28 -7.05
N HIS A 5 31.93 -3.96 -8.22
CA HIS A 5 31.32 -3.09 -9.22
C HIS A 5 31.17 -3.90 -10.51
N ILE A 6 29.96 -3.94 -11.06
CA ILE A 6 29.62 -4.69 -12.27
C ILE A 6 28.89 -3.77 -13.23
N THR A 7 29.29 -3.80 -14.49
CA THR A 7 28.69 -3.01 -15.56
C THR A 7 28.82 -3.75 -16.89
N ASP A 8 27.85 -3.57 -17.78
CA ASP A 8 27.86 -4.11 -19.15
C ASP A 8 28.01 -5.65 -19.22
N VAL A 9 27.18 -6.38 -18.46
CA VAL A 9 27.19 -7.85 -18.46
C VAL A 9 25.78 -8.41 -18.60
N ASP A 10 25.59 -9.45 -19.41
CA ASP A 10 24.26 -10.07 -19.56
C ASP A 10 23.71 -10.62 -18.23
N ARG A 11 24.56 -11.27 -17.41
CA ARG A 11 24.13 -11.93 -16.17
C ARG A 11 25.18 -11.92 -15.09
N VAL A 12 24.75 -11.78 -13.85
CA VAL A 12 25.61 -11.94 -12.70
C VAL A 12 24.92 -12.57 -11.49
N HIS A 13 25.71 -13.34 -10.73
CA HIS A 13 25.37 -13.88 -9.43
C HIS A 13 26.40 -13.39 -8.42
N ILE A 14 25.96 -12.84 -7.30
CA ILE A 14 26.85 -12.33 -6.24
C ILE A 14 26.39 -12.89 -4.89
N SER A 15 27.36 -13.35 -4.10
CA SER A 15 27.11 -13.88 -2.76
C SER A 15 28.23 -13.51 -1.80
N ASP A 16 27.91 -13.34 -0.53
CA ASP A 16 28.87 -13.15 0.57
C ASP A 16 29.80 -11.93 0.38
N VAL A 17 29.22 -10.76 0.06
CA VAL A 17 29.96 -9.51 -0.17
C VAL A 17 29.40 -8.39 0.69
N ASP A 18 30.24 -7.50 1.23
CA ASP A 18 29.75 -6.37 2.02
C ASP A 18 28.97 -5.34 1.18
N ARG A 19 29.45 -5.02 -0.04
CA ARG A 19 28.82 -4.01 -0.90
C ARG A 19 28.92 -4.30 -2.39
N VAL A 20 27.82 -4.04 -3.07
CA VAL A 20 27.66 -4.25 -4.51
C VAL A 20 27.10 -3.00 -5.18
N HIS A 21 27.66 -2.65 -6.32
CA HIS A 21 27.07 -1.68 -7.27
C HIS A 21 26.97 -2.33 -8.65
N ILE A 22 25.77 -2.32 -9.24
CA ILE A 22 25.51 -2.89 -10.56
C ILE A 22 24.83 -1.83 -11.43
N SER A 23 25.24 -1.71 -12.68
CA SER A 23 24.50 -0.98 -13.71
C SER A 23 24.52 -1.74 -15.03
N ASP A 24 23.54 -1.53 -15.91
CA ASP A 24 23.57 -2.01 -17.29
C ASP A 24 23.74 -3.54 -17.40
N VAL A 25 22.86 -4.29 -16.74
CA VAL A 25 22.89 -5.77 -16.70
C VAL A 25 21.51 -6.34 -16.99
N ASP A 26 21.38 -7.38 -17.84
CA ASP A 26 20.04 -7.94 -18.08
C ASP A 26 19.49 -8.68 -16.85
N ARG A 27 20.33 -9.44 -16.14
CA ARG A 27 19.88 -10.24 -14.97
C ARG A 27 20.85 -10.27 -13.81
N VAL A 28 20.34 -9.99 -12.63
CA VAL A 28 21.07 -9.97 -11.36
C VAL A 28 20.44 -10.95 -10.37
N GLN A 29 21.27 -11.78 -9.74
CA GLN A 29 20.93 -12.53 -8.53
C GLN A 29 21.91 -12.16 -7.42
N ILE A 30 21.40 -11.76 -6.26
CA ILE A 30 22.20 -11.41 -5.08
C ILE A 30 21.69 -12.18 -3.86
N THR A 31 22.61 -12.69 -3.06
CA THR A 31 22.30 -13.35 -1.79
C THR A 31 23.33 -12.98 -0.74
N ASP A 32 22.94 -12.77 0.52
CA ASP A 32 23.86 -12.55 1.64
C ASP A 32 24.82 -11.36 1.41
N VAL A 33 24.28 -10.15 1.28
CA VAL A 33 25.04 -8.91 1.04
C VAL A 33 24.58 -7.79 1.96
N ASP A 34 25.46 -7.03 2.62
CA ASP A 34 24.98 -5.96 3.50
C ASP A 34 24.31 -4.82 2.73
N ARG A 35 24.86 -4.42 1.57
CA ARG A 35 24.35 -3.25 0.80
C ARG A 35 24.44 -3.45 -0.71
N VAL A 36 23.32 -3.16 -1.37
CA VAL A 36 23.16 -3.28 -2.81
C VAL A 36 22.67 -1.94 -3.39
N HIS A 37 23.31 -1.51 -4.48
CA HIS A 37 22.79 -0.46 -5.36
C HIS A 37 22.74 -0.99 -6.80
N ILE A 38 21.58 -0.93 -7.44
CA ILE A 38 21.37 -1.41 -8.81
C ILE A 38 20.64 -0.34 -9.60
N SER A 39 21.09 -0.07 -10.82
CA SER A 39 20.33 0.71 -11.79
C SER A 39 20.36 0.06 -13.18
N ASP A 40 19.39 0.39 -14.04
CA ASP A 40 19.40 0.01 -15.45
C ASP A 40 19.51 -1.52 -15.67
N VAL A 41 18.59 -2.27 -15.08
CA VAL A 41 18.57 -3.75 -15.14
C VAL A 41 17.20 -4.29 -15.56
N ASP A 42 17.14 -5.29 -16.45
CA ASP A 42 15.82 -5.86 -16.78
C ASP A 42 15.24 -6.65 -15.59
N ARG A 43 16.05 -7.50 -14.93
CA ARG A 43 15.55 -8.38 -13.86
C ARG A 43 16.49 -8.52 -12.67
N VAL A 44 15.95 -8.27 -11.49
CA VAL A 44 16.66 -8.39 -10.21
C VAL A 44 15.95 -9.39 -9.30
N GLN A 45 16.73 -10.28 -8.69
CA GLN A 45 16.33 -11.10 -7.55
C GLN A 45 17.33 -10.91 -6.41
N ILE A 46 16.85 -10.53 -5.23
CA ILE A 46 17.66 -10.31 -4.02
C ILE A 46 17.05 -11.12 -2.87
N THR A 47 17.93 -11.68 -2.03
CA THR A 47 17.55 -12.32 -0.78
C THR A 47 18.62 -12.08 0.29
N TYR A 48 18.24 -11.90 1.55
CA TYR A 48 19.17 -11.74 2.69
C TYR A 48 20.14 -10.55 2.53
N VAL A 49 19.58 -9.34 2.51
CA VAL A 49 20.32 -8.08 2.35
C VAL A 49 19.88 -7.00 3.35
N ASP A 50 20.79 -6.36 4.07
CA ASP A 50 20.36 -5.31 5.02
C ASP A 50 19.77 -4.08 4.29
N ARG A 51 20.35 -3.67 3.16
CA ARG A 51 19.90 -2.46 2.44
C ARG A 51 19.97 -2.58 0.93
N VAL A 52 18.86 -2.25 0.28
CA VAL A 52 18.72 -2.26 -1.18
C VAL A 52 18.27 -0.88 -1.69
N HIS A 53 18.97 -0.39 -2.72
CA HIS A 53 18.56 0.74 -3.54
C HIS A 53 18.51 0.31 -5.01
N ILE A 54 17.38 0.55 -5.68
CA ILE A 54 17.07 0.07 -7.01
C ILE A 54 16.37 1.20 -7.79
N SER A 55 16.86 1.56 -8.99
CA SER A 55 16.19 2.48 -9.93
C SER A 55 16.26 2.04 -11.40
N ASP A 56 15.21 2.24 -12.21
CA ASP A 56 15.18 1.93 -13.65
C ASP A 56 15.21 0.42 -14.02
N MET A 57 14.14 -0.33 -13.70
CA MET A 57 14.04 -1.79 -13.95
C MET A 57 12.72 -2.23 -14.61
N ASP A 58 12.76 -3.35 -15.33
CA ASP A 58 11.51 -4.03 -15.74
C ASP A 58 10.88 -4.84 -14.58
N ARG A 59 11.68 -5.58 -13.80
CA ARG A 59 11.18 -6.49 -12.75
C ARG A 59 12.12 -6.68 -11.57
N VAL A 60 11.54 -6.63 -10.37
CA VAL A 60 12.27 -6.77 -9.11
C VAL A 60 11.55 -7.75 -8.18
N HIS A 61 12.31 -8.68 -7.61
CA HIS A 61 11.88 -9.56 -6.51
C HIS A 61 12.88 -9.49 -5.35
N ILE A 62 12.38 -9.20 -4.15
CA ILE A 62 13.19 -8.96 -2.94
C ILE A 62 12.53 -9.68 -1.75
N SER A 63 13.30 -10.37 -0.92
CA SER A 63 12.79 -11.13 0.23
C SER A 63 13.83 -11.29 1.36
N ASP A 64 13.42 -11.14 2.62
CA ASP A 64 14.28 -11.21 3.82
C ASP A 64 15.33 -10.06 3.92
N GLU A 65 14.88 -8.81 4.09
CA GLU A 65 15.72 -7.61 4.10
C GLU A 65 15.27 -6.54 5.11
N ASP A 66 16.20 -5.75 5.64
CA ASP A 66 15.83 -4.70 6.62
C ASP A 66 15.19 -3.47 5.93
N ARG A 67 15.79 -2.99 4.82
CA ARG A 67 15.37 -1.73 4.18
C ARG A 67 15.51 -1.74 2.66
N VAL A 68 14.44 -1.34 2.00
CA VAL A 68 14.35 -1.29 0.55
C VAL A 68 13.86 0.08 0.07
N HIS A 69 14.56 0.63 -0.91
CA HIS A 69 14.15 1.79 -1.70
C HIS A 69 14.13 1.40 -3.18
N ILE A 70 12.99 1.54 -3.83
CA ILE A 70 12.79 1.26 -5.25
C ILE A 70 12.17 2.50 -5.90
N SER A 71 12.61 2.81 -7.11
CA SER A 71 11.93 3.76 -7.99
C SER A 71 11.97 3.33 -9.44
N ASP A 72 11.04 3.81 -10.26
CA ASP A 72 11.06 3.63 -11.72
C ASP A 72 11.10 2.15 -12.14
N VAL A 73 10.15 1.36 -11.61
CA VAL A 73 10.07 -0.09 -11.85
C VAL A 73 8.70 -0.54 -12.36
N ASP A 74 8.70 -1.28 -13.46
CA ASP A 74 7.48 -1.84 -14.07
C ASP A 74 6.72 -2.80 -13.11
N ARG A 75 7.45 -3.69 -12.42
CA ARG A 75 6.86 -4.68 -11.49
C ARG A 75 7.75 -4.97 -10.29
N VAL A 76 7.18 -4.85 -9.10
CA VAL A 76 7.84 -5.10 -7.83
C VAL A 76 7.10 -6.17 -7.03
N HIS A 77 7.86 -7.16 -6.55
CA HIS A 77 7.41 -8.15 -5.56
C HIS A 77 8.35 -8.11 -4.35
N ILE A 78 7.79 -7.89 -3.16
CA ILE A 78 8.53 -7.80 -1.90
C ILE A 78 7.85 -8.67 -0.84
N SER A 79 8.62 -9.43 -0.07
CA SER A 79 8.13 -10.14 1.12
C SER A 79 9.10 -10.07 2.29
N ASP A 80 8.61 -10.11 3.53
CA ASP A 80 9.44 -10.29 4.74
C ASP A 80 10.41 -9.12 5.02
N MET A 81 9.88 -7.89 5.12
CA MET A 81 10.67 -6.65 5.30
C MET A 81 10.40 -5.90 6.60
N ASP A 82 11.43 -5.21 7.09
CA ASP A 82 11.28 -4.19 8.12
C ASP A 82 10.71 -2.85 7.56
N ARG A 83 11.22 -2.38 6.40
CA ARG A 83 10.81 -1.09 5.80
C ARG A 83 10.95 -1.05 4.28
N VAL A 84 9.92 -0.51 3.63
CA VAL A 84 9.86 -0.35 2.17
C VAL A 84 9.44 1.06 1.78
N HIS A 85 10.15 1.63 0.82
CA HIS A 85 9.80 2.86 0.10
C HIS A 85 9.83 2.59 -1.41
N ILE A 86 8.74 2.94 -2.09
CA ILE A 86 8.46 2.62 -3.49
C ILE A 86 7.85 3.87 -4.14
N SER A 87 8.31 4.23 -5.33
CA SER A 87 7.75 5.34 -6.11
C SER A 87 7.90 5.20 -7.62
N ASP A 88 6.93 5.69 -8.39
CA ASP A 88 6.97 5.68 -9.86
C ASP A 88 6.96 4.25 -10.44
N GLU A 89 5.96 3.43 -10.06
CA GLU A 89 5.83 2.04 -10.52
C GLU A 89 4.49 1.70 -11.16
N ASP A 90 4.52 0.71 -12.05
CA ASP A 90 3.32 0.18 -12.70
C ASP A 90 2.54 -0.79 -11.78
N ARG A 91 3.25 -1.70 -11.07
CA ARG A 91 2.63 -2.72 -10.21
C ARG A 91 3.48 -3.11 -9.02
N VAL A 92 2.87 -3.11 -7.86
CA VAL A 92 3.51 -3.42 -6.58
C VAL A 92 2.72 -4.48 -5.82
N HIS A 93 3.42 -5.54 -5.43
CA HIS A 93 2.91 -6.58 -4.54
C HIS A 93 3.82 -6.68 -3.30
N ILE A 94 3.23 -6.53 -2.12
CA ILE A 94 3.94 -6.55 -0.83
C ILE A 94 3.25 -7.54 0.11
N SER A 95 4.04 -8.33 0.82
CA SER A 95 3.55 -9.21 1.89
C SER A 95 4.49 -9.20 3.09
N ASP A 96 3.96 -9.33 4.31
CA ASP A 96 4.75 -9.47 5.53
C ASP A 96 5.75 -8.31 5.75
N VAL A 97 5.25 -7.07 5.81
CA VAL A 97 6.09 -5.87 5.95
C VAL A 97 5.69 -4.96 7.11
N ASP A 98 6.66 -4.62 7.95
CA ASP A 98 6.48 -3.74 9.11
C ASP A 98 6.00 -2.32 8.71
N ARG A 99 6.65 -1.70 7.71
CA ARG A 99 6.32 -0.34 7.26
C ARG A 99 6.45 -0.16 5.76
N VAL A 100 5.37 0.28 5.14
CA VAL A 100 5.28 0.53 3.70
C VAL A 100 4.96 2.00 3.43
N HIS A 101 5.72 2.62 2.54
CA HIS A 101 5.40 3.91 1.93
C HIS A 101 5.44 3.77 0.41
N ILE A 102 4.33 4.10 -0.25
CA ILE A 102 4.19 4.04 -1.71
C ILE A 102 3.66 5.39 -2.20
N SER A 103 4.21 5.91 -3.30
CA SER A 103 3.63 7.04 -4.03
C SER A 103 3.70 6.82 -5.54
N ASP A 104 2.82 7.43 -6.31
CA ASP A 104 2.89 7.47 -7.78
C ASP A 104 2.90 6.06 -8.41
N VAL A 105 1.90 5.23 -8.06
CA VAL A 105 1.81 3.83 -8.53
C VAL A 105 0.47 3.51 -9.19
N ASP A 106 0.51 2.74 -10.28
CA ASP A 106 -0.69 2.34 -11.02
C ASP A 106 -1.54 1.31 -10.24
N ARG A 107 -0.91 0.31 -9.62
CA ARG A 107 -1.61 -0.74 -8.85
C ARG A 107 -0.79 -1.24 -7.67
N VAL A 108 -1.42 -1.26 -6.50
CA VAL A 108 -0.83 -1.72 -5.24
C VAL A 108 -1.68 -2.84 -4.64
N HIS A 109 -1.02 -3.93 -4.26
CA HIS A 109 -1.57 -4.99 -3.43
C HIS A 109 -0.66 -5.19 -2.21
N ILE A 110 -1.21 -5.01 -1.01
CA ILE A 110 -0.51 -5.24 0.26
C ILE A 110 -1.30 -6.27 1.06
N ASN A 111 -0.58 -7.26 1.57
CA ASN A 111 -1.08 -8.19 2.57
C ASN A 111 -0.13 -8.17 3.78
N ASP A 112 -0.65 -8.36 4.99
CA ASP A 112 0.14 -8.54 6.22
C ASP A 112 1.16 -7.39 6.44
N ALA A 113 0.70 -6.27 6.99
CA ALA A 113 1.58 -5.14 7.31
C ALA A 113 1.23 -4.40 8.60
N ASP A 114 2.23 -3.85 9.27
CA ASP A 114 2.02 -3.09 10.51
C ASP A 114 1.55 -1.64 10.20
N ARG A 115 2.15 -1.00 9.19
CA ARG A 115 1.80 0.38 8.80
C ARG A 115 1.95 0.60 7.31
N VAL A 116 0.91 1.15 6.71
CA VAL A 116 0.86 1.48 5.28
C VAL A 116 0.55 2.96 5.11
N ARG A 117 1.34 3.62 4.28
CA ARG A 117 1.04 4.95 3.74
C ARG A 117 1.10 4.92 2.21
N ILE A 118 0.03 5.34 1.56
CA ILE A 118 -0.08 5.39 0.10
C ILE A 118 -0.56 6.78 -0.31
N SER A 119 0.04 7.36 -1.35
CA SER A 119 -0.51 8.53 -2.05
C SER A 119 -0.41 8.37 -3.56
N ASP A 120 -1.25 9.07 -4.32
CA ASP A 120 -1.11 9.19 -5.79
C ASP A 120 -1.15 7.81 -6.48
N VAL A 121 -2.20 7.03 -6.22
CA VAL A 121 -2.33 5.65 -6.75
C VAL A 121 -3.66 5.42 -7.48
N ASP A 122 -3.61 4.72 -8.60
CA ASP A 122 -4.81 4.37 -9.39
C ASP A 122 -5.68 3.32 -8.66
N ARG A 123 -5.07 2.24 -8.14
CA ARG A 123 -5.81 1.16 -7.45
C ARG A 123 -5.04 0.57 -6.29
N VAL A 124 -5.70 0.49 -5.14
CA VAL A 124 -5.17 -0.07 -3.89
C VAL A 124 -6.03 -1.23 -3.41
N HIS A 125 -5.41 -2.35 -3.07
CA HIS A 125 -6.00 -3.43 -2.29
C HIS A 125 -5.12 -3.70 -1.07
N ILE A 126 -5.71 -3.67 0.12
CA ILE A 126 -5.01 -3.92 1.39
C ILE A 126 -5.81 -4.95 2.19
N SER A 127 -5.11 -5.95 2.74
CA SER A 127 -5.65 -6.92 3.69
C SER A 127 -4.71 -7.06 4.88
N ASP A 128 -5.25 -7.33 6.06
CA ASP A 128 -4.50 -7.74 7.25
C ASP A 128 -3.45 -6.68 7.67
N VAL A 129 -3.93 -5.46 7.94
CA VAL A 129 -3.06 -4.32 8.29
C VAL A 129 -3.46 -3.63 9.58
N ASP A 130 -2.47 -3.28 10.40
CA ASP A 130 -2.68 -2.58 11.67
C ASP A 130 -3.15 -1.12 11.46
N ARG A 131 -2.49 -0.38 10.55
CA ARG A 131 -2.79 1.03 10.27
C ARG A 131 -2.57 1.40 8.81
N VAL A 132 -3.59 2.04 8.23
CA VAL A 132 -3.59 2.49 6.83
C VAL A 132 -3.85 3.99 6.75
N HIS A 133 -3.01 4.69 6.00
CA HIS A 133 -3.23 6.07 5.55
C HIS A 133 -3.18 6.12 4.01
N ILE A 134 -4.25 6.58 3.38
CA ILE A 134 -4.34 6.73 1.91
C ILE A 134 -4.80 8.15 1.58
N SER A 135 -4.15 8.77 0.59
CA SER A 135 -4.64 10.00 -0.04
C SER A 135 -4.51 9.93 -1.56
N ASP A 136 -5.32 10.70 -2.30
CA ASP A 136 -5.15 10.89 -3.74
C ASP A 136 -5.19 9.57 -4.53
N VAL A 137 -6.29 8.81 -4.38
CA VAL A 137 -6.43 7.47 -5.01
C VAL A 137 -7.75 7.33 -5.76
N ASP A 138 -7.75 6.71 -6.94
CA ASP A 138 -9.01 6.48 -7.66
C ASP A 138 -9.87 5.39 -6.99
N ARG A 139 -9.27 4.23 -6.62
CA ARG A 139 -10.02 3.11 -6.01
C ARG A 139 -9.28 2.41 -4.89
N VAL A 140 -9.97 2.23 -3.77
CA VAL A 140 -9.47 1.57 -2.56
C VAL A 140 -10.38 0.40 -2.16
N HIS A 141 -9.78 -0.76 -1.92
CA HIS A 141 -10.41 -1.89 -1.24
C HIS A 141 -9.58 -2.25 -0.01
N ILE A 142 -10.21 -2.30 1.17
CA ILE A 142 -9.56 -2.64 2.45
C ILE A 142 -10.38 -3.71 3.16
N SER A 143 -9.71 -4.76 3.64
CA SER A 143 -10.26 -5.78 4.52
C SER A 143 -9.37 -6.00 5.74
N ASP A 144 -9.95 -6.38 6.88
CA ASP A 144 -9.21 -6.86 8.06
C ASP A 144 -8.16 -5.84 8.54
N VAL A 145 -8.62 -4.61 8.86
CA VAL A 145 -7.73 -3.52 9.30
C VAL A 145 -8.14 -2.91 10.63
N ASP A 146 -7.16 -2.61 11.47
CA ASP A 146 -7.39 -2.00 12.78
C ASP A 146 -7.79 -0.51 12.66
N ARG A 147 -7.07 0.28 11.83
CA ARG A 147 -7.37 1.71 11.65
C ARG A 147 -7.12 2.19 10.22
N VAL A 148 -8.11 2.86 9.66
CA VAL A 148 -8.07 3.42 8.31
C VAL A 148 -8.30 4.93 8.35
N HIS A 149 -7.43 5.67 7.67
CA HIS A 149 -7.62 7.07 7.31
C HIS A 149 -7.51 7.20 5.79
N ILE A 150 -8.57 7.72 5.15
CA ILE A 150 -8.62 7.97 3.70
C ILE A 150 -9.03 9.41 3.46
N SER A 151 -8.36 10.09 2.54
CA SER A 151 -8.80 11.37 1.98
C SER A 151 -8.66 11.40 0.46
N ASP A 152 -9.44 12.23 -0.23
CA ASP A 152 -9.24 12.53 -1.66
C ASP A 152 -9.29 11.26 -2.54
N VAL A 153 -10.41 10.52 -2.47
CA VAL A 153 -10.59 9.24 -3.19
C VAL A 153 -11.90 9.16 -3.97
N ASP A 154 -11.86 8.60 -5.18
CA ASP A 154 -13.08 8.45 -6.01
C ASP A 154 -14.01 7.32 -5.50
N GLY A 155 -13.45 6.20 -5.05
CA GLY A 155 -14.23 5.05 -4.59
C GLY A 155 -13.55 4.21 -3.53
N VAL A 156 -14.28 3.98 -2.42
CA VAL A 156 -13.80 3.22 -1.26
C VAL A 156 -14.74 2.05 -0.96
N GLN A 157 -14.14 0.87 -0.75
CA GLN A 157 -14.79 -0.31 -0.15
C GLN A 157 -13.98 -0.74 1.08
N ILE A 158 -14.66 -0.87 2.22
CA ILE A 158 -14.05 -1.31 3.49
C ILE A 158 -14.91 -2.40 4.11
N THR A 159 -14.27 -3.46 4.58
CA THR A 159 -14.91 -4.56 5.31
C THR A 159 -14.05 -4.95 6.51
N ASP A 160 -14.66 -5.36 7.63
CA ASP A 160 -13.96 -5.88 8.81
C ASP A 160 -12.90 -4.91 9.36
N VAL A 161 -13.33 -3.71 9.77
CA VAL A 161 -12.42 -2.67 10.28
C VAL A 161 -12.83 -2.11 11.64
N ASP A 162 -11.85 -1.91 12.51
CA ASP A 162 -12.08 -1.40 13.87
C ASP A 162 -12.45 0.10 13.87
N ARG A 163 -11.71 0.92 13.12
CA ARG A 163 -11.96 2.38 13.02
C ARG A 163 -11.68 2.93 11.63
N VAL A 164 -12.63 3.69 11.10
CA VAL A 164 -12.54 4.34 9.80
C VAL A 164 -12.73 5.84 9.93
N HIS A 165 -11.85 6.61 9.30
CA HIS A 165 -12.04 8.03 9.03
C HIS A 165 -11.88 8.28 7.53
N ILE A 166 -12.90 8.86 6.90
CA ILE A 166 -12.91 9.20 5.47
C ILE A 166 -13.25 10.68 5.32
N SER A 167 -12.53 11.40 4.48
CA SER A 167 -12.93 12.73 4.00
C SER A 167 -12.76 12.86 2.50
N ASP A 168 -13.52 13.74 1.85
CA ASP A 168 -13.30 14.12 0.44
C ASP A 168 -13.36 12.90 -0.50
N VAL A 169 -14.48 12.16 -0.45
CA VAL A 169 -14.67 10.92 -1.24
C VAL A 169 -15.96 10.93 -2.05
N ASP A 170 -15.92 10.45 -3.28
CA ASP A 170 -17.10 10.38 -4.14
C ASP A 170 -18.09 9.27 -3.68
N ARG A 171 -17.59 8.04 -3.44
CA ARG A 171 -18.42 6.89 -3.04
C ARG A 171 -17.76 6.01 -2.00
N VAL A 172 -18.50 5.72 -0.93
CA VAL A 172 -18.06 4.89 0.18
C VAL A 172 -19.04 3.72 0.39
N HIS A 173 -18.51 2.51 0.46
CA HIS A 173 -19.21 1.31 0.93
C HIS A 173 -18.44 0.73 2.12
N ILE A 174 -19.11 0.54 3.25
CA ILE A 174 -18.53 -0.01 4.48
C ILE A 174 -19.41 -1.15 4.98
N SER A 175 -18.79 -2.23 5.43
CA SER A 175 -19.44 -3.36 6.11
C SER A 175 -18.64 -3.75 7.35
N ASP A 176 -19.30 -4.16 8.42
CA ASP A 176 -18.67 -4.79 9.59
C ASP A 176 -17.60 -3.88 10.22
N VAL A 177 -18.02 -2.71 10.70
CA VAL A 177 -17.11 -1.71 11.30
C VAL A 177 -17.55 -1.22 12.67
N ASP A 178 -16.59 -1.11 13.59
CA ASP A 178 -16.85 -0.68 14.97
C ASP A 178 -17.19 0.84 15.03
N ARG A 179 -16.41 1.68 14.34
CA ARG A 179 -16.58 3.14 14.35
C ARG A 179 -16.23 3.79 13.02
N VAL A 180 -17.13 4.62 12.52
CA VAL A 180 -16.98 5.36 11.27
C VAL A 180 -17.12 6.86 11.51
N HIS A 181 -16.16 7.64 11.00
CA HIS A 181 -16.28 9.08 10.81
C HIS A 181 -16.15 9.40 9.32
N ILE A 182 -17.15 10.04 8.73
CA ILE A 182 -17.14 10.44 7.31
C ILE A 182 -17.44 11.93 7.22
N SER A 183 -16.66 12.66 6.43
CA SER A 183 -16.99 14.03 6.03
C SER A 183 -16.84 14.25 4.53
N ASP A 184 -17.61 15.17 3.96
CA ASP A 184 -17.39 15.66 2.59
C ASP A 184 -17.46 14.51 1.56
N VAL A 185 -18.58 13.78 1.56
CA VAL A 185 -18.78 12.60 0.70
C VAL A 185 -20.08 12.68 -0.09
N ASP A 186 -20.04 12.28 -1.36
CA ASP A 186 -21.20 12.28 -2.24
C ASP A 186 -22.21 11.17 -1.88
N ARG A 187 -21.73 9.93 -1.71
CA ARG A 187 -22.59 8.77 -1.39
C ARG A 187 -21.94 7.82 -0.40
N VAL A 188 -22.71 7.47 0.63
CA VAL A 188 -22.31 6.54 1.68
C VAL A 188 -23.31 5.39 1.78
N GLN A 189 -22.82 4.16 1.74
CA GLN A 189 -23.54 2.95 2.13
C GLN A 189 -22.78 2.27 3.27
N ILE A 190 -23.47 2.01 4.38
CA ILE A 190 -22.88 1.31 5.53
C ILE A 190 -23.82 0.18 5.96
N THR A 191 -23.26 -0.98 6.26
CA THR A 191 -23.94 -2.13 6.85
C THR A 191 -23.16 -2.57 8.09
N ASP A 192 -23.86 -3.04 9.12
CA ASP A 192 -23.27 -3.64 10.33
C ASP A 192 -22.22 -2.72 10.99
N VAL A 193 -22.71 -1.68 11.69
CA VAL A 193 -21.85 -0.65 12.29
C VAL A 193 -22.26 -0.24 13.69
N ASP A 194 -21.30 -0.19 14.59
CA ASP A 194 -21.57 0.15 16.00
C ASP A 194 -21.84 1.66 16.17
N ARG A 195 -20.99 2.52 15.58
CA ARG A 195 -21.12 3.99 15.70
C ARG A 195 -20.73 4.71 14.43
N VAL A 196 -21.57 5.67 14.02
CA VAL A 196 -21.33 6.49 12.84
C VAL A 196 -21.47 7.98 13.16
N HIS A 197 -20.50 8.76 12.73
CA HIS A 197 -20.58 10.22 12.63
C HIS A 197 -20.40 10.63 11.16
N ILE A 198 -21.40 11.29 10.59
CA ILE A 198 -21.38 11.76 9.19
C ILE A 198 -21.64 13.26 9.13
N SER A 199 -20.82 13.98 8.37
CA SER A 199 -21.00 15.40 8.10
C SER A 199 -20.83 15.75 6.61
N ASN A 200 -21.57 16.73 6.08
CA ASN A 200 -21.43 17.18 4.68
C ASN A 200 -21.56 16.03 3.67
N VAL A 201 -22.71 15.35 3.67
CA VAL A 201 -22.95 14.21 2.77
C VAL A 201 -24.25 14.34 1.97
N ASP A 202 -24.18 14.06 0.68
CA ASP A 202 -25.32 14.15 -0.22
C ASP A 202 -26.35 13.03 0.04
N ARG A 203 -25.89 11.77 0.14
CA ARG A 203 -26.75 10.61 0.36
C ARG A 203 -26.13 9.58 1.28
N VAL A 204 -26.88 9.17 2.29
CA VAL A 204 -26.50 8.12 3.23
C VAL A 204 -27.56 7.01 3.24
N GLN A 205 -27.10 5.76 3.14
CA GLN A 205 -27.86 4.57 3.48
C GLN A 205 -27.11 3.80 4.58
N ILE A 206 -27.76 3.51 5.70
CA ILE A 206 -27.21 2.69 6.78
C ILE A 206 -28.17 1.54 7.08
N THR A 207 -27.62 0.34 7.21
CA THR A 207 -28.35 -0.83 7.71
C THR A 207 -27.63 -1.37 8.95
N ASP A 208 -28.39 -1.77 9.97
CA ASP A 208 -27.89 -2.38 11.20
C ASP A 208 -26.87 -1.49 11.93
N VAL A 209 -27.40 -0.47 12.63
CA VAL A 209 -26.58 0.52 13.34
C VAL A 209 -27.03 0.79 14.77
N ASP A 210 -26.07 0.79 15.68
CA ASP A 210 -26.30 1.05 17.10
C ASP A 210 -26.47 2.55 17.41
N ARG A 211 -25.60 3.41 16.85
CA ARG A 211 -25.63 4.87 17.07
C ARG A 211 -25.21 5.66 15.84
N VAL A 212 -25.97 6.71 15.55
CA VAL A 212 -25.71 7.64 14.45
C VAL A 212 -25.72 9.09 14.91
N HIS A 213 -24.86 9.92 14.30
CA HIS A 213 -24.91 11.37 14.36
C HIS A 213 -24.70 11.94 12.96
N PHE A 214 -25.55 12.91 12.58
CA PHE A 214 -25.52 13.57 11.28
C PHE A 214 -25.44 15.08 11.44
N SER A 215 -24.68 15.74 10.58
CA SER A 215 -24.74 17.19 10.34
C SER A 215 -24.64 17.46 8.85
N ASP A 216 -25.45 18.37 8.31
CA ASP A 216 -25.37 18.76 6.89
C ASP A 216 -25.46 17.56 5.93
N VAL A 217 -26.55 16.79 6.05
CA VAL A 217 -26.82 15.64 5.16
C VAL A 217 -28.13 15.82 4.42
N ASP A 218 -28.09 15.71 3.10
CA ASP A 218 -29.23 15.98 2.22
C ASP A 218 -30.28 14.87 2.25
N ARG A 219 -29.86 13.59 2.24
CA ARG A 219 -30.76 12.43 2.27
C ARG A 219 -30.21 11.32 3.14
N VAL A 220 -31.04 10.83 4.05
CA VAL A 220 -30.71 9.73 4.96
C VAL A 220 -31.77 8.63 4.87
N HIS A 221 -31.33 7.39 4.72
CA HIS A 221 -32.14 6.19 4.90
C HIS A 221 -31.46 5.27 5.93
N ILE A 222 -32.21 4.85 6.95
CA ILE A 222 -31.73 3.93 7.98
C ILE A 222 -32.74 2.80 8.12
N SER A 223 -32.26 1.57 8.18
CA SER A 223 -33.06 0.37 8.43
C SER A 223 -32.35 -0.57 9.39
N ASP A 224 -33.11 -1.26 10.23
CA ASP A 224 -32.63 -2.38 11.03
C ASP A 224 -33.29 -3.65 10.47
N GLN A 225 -32.54 -4.74 10.27
CA GLN A 225 -33.10 -6.06 9.87
C GLN A 225 -33.33 -6.99 11.07
#